data_AF-A0AAD5FRM2-F1
#
_entry.id   AF-A0AAD5FRM2-F1
#
_cell.length_a   1.000
_cell.length_b   1.000
_cell.length_c   1.000
_cell.angle_alpha   90.00
_cell.angle_beta   90.00
_cell.angle_gamma   90.00
#
_symmetry.space_group_name_H-M   'P 1'
#
loop_
_entity.id
_entity.type
_entity.pdbx_description
1 polymer ?
#
loop_
_entity_poly.entity_id
_entity_poly.type
_entity_poly.pdbx_seq_one_letter_code
_entity_poly.pdbx_strand_id
1 'polypeptide(L)'
;GLVFLCLIGYSLASSSPYSWNAPGDANQPDPSNDNVCLTDSESCGCCLMQKQMIRMENFFNISLNEMRKGLDRAESALNNVRSSRSAFSVALTDTRRCLTSSRDDTVVKYQSIFINLGDGYNASTGIFTVPRSGVYALALTVYSDAGAPGALLAACARLRKNGRVIAALSEYNTQDQEDSATIVMAMQMQTGDKLDVILPSGCYLCDDNSHFNTFSSFLLYATD
;
A
#
# COMPACT_ATOMS: atom_id res chain seq x y z
N GLY A 1 -19.14 -38.70 88.94
CA GLY A 1 -18.10 -39.40 88.16
C GLY A 1 -16.91 -38.48 87.99
N LEU A 2 -15.71 -39.01 88.27
CA LEU A 2 -14.33 -38.70 87.85
C LEU A 2 -13.96 -37.29 87.26
N VAL A 3 -13.02 -36.53 87.89
CA VAL A 3 -11.53 -36.39 87.64
C VAL A 3 -11.18 -35.46 86.44
N PHE A 4 -10.62 -34.23 86.55
CA PHE A 4 -9.28 -33.68 86.91
C PHE A 4 -8.28 -33.46 85.73
N LEU A 5 -7.70 -32.23 85.64
CA LEU A 5 -6.42 -31.78 84.96
C LEU A 5 -6.33 -31.88 83.40
N CYS A 6 -5.55 -31.13 82.60
CA CYS A 6 -4.39 -30.22 82.74
C CYS A 6 -4.11 -29.48 81.39
N LEU A 7 -3.48 -28.29 81.44
CA LEU A 7 -2.42 -27.68 80.57
C LEU A 7 -2.37 -27.94 79.05
N ILE A 8 -2.21 -26.92 78.18
CA ILE A 8 -0.97 -26.31 77.64
C ILE A 8 -1.43 -25.06 76.84
N GLY A 9 -0.81 -23.88 76.72
CA GLY A 9 0.56 -23.40 76.92
C GLY A 9 0.89 -22.43 75.75
N TYR A 10 1.22 -21.18 76.09
CA TYR A 10 1.54 -20.05 75.19
C TYR A 10 2.75 -20.31 74.25
N SER A 11 2.66 -19.88 72.98
CA SER A 11 3.61 -18.94 72.31
C SER A 11 3.31 -18.86 70.81
N LEU A 12 2.83 -17.70 70.32
CA LEU A 12 2.84 -17.38 68.90
C LEU A 12 4.04 -16.50 68.60
N ALA A 13 4.90 -17.04 67.74
CA ALA A 13 6.16 -16.46 67.29
C ALA A 13 5.96 -15.24 66.39
N SER A 14 6.99 -14.40 66.41
CA SER A 14 7.22 -13.14 65.68
C SER A 14 6.69 -13.08 64.24
N SER A 15 5.92 -12.03 63.96
CA SER A 15 5.55 -11.61 62.61
C SER A 15 6.71 -10.87 61.92
N SER A 16 7.31 -11.49 60.92
CA SER A 16 8.15 -10.77 59.95
C SER A 16 7.28 -9.81 59.13
N PRO A 17 7.64 -8.53 58.98
CA PRO A 17 6.85 -7.59 58.20
C PRO A 17 7.19 -7.73 56.72
N TYR A 18 6.37 -8.43 55.95
CA TYR A 18 6.38 -8.28 54.50
C TYR A 18 5.70 -6.96 54.15
N SER A 19 6.49 -5.94 53.77
CA SER A 19 5.97 -4.66 53.27
C SER A 19 5.60 -4.79 51.79
N TRP A 20 4.38 -5.26 51.52
CA TRP A 20 3.79 -5.09 50.19
C TRP A 20 3.22 -3.67 50.10
N ASN A 21 3.95 -2.77 49.44
CA ASN A 21 3.42 -1.46 49.07
C ASN A 21 2.66 -1.63 47.75
N ALA A 22 1.45 -1.05 47.69
CA ALA A 22 0.60 -0.99 46.51
C ALA A 22 1.35 -0.42 45.27
N PRO A 23 0.82 -0.56 44.04
CA PRO A 23 1.51 -0.17 42.82
C PRO A 23 2.06 1.26 42.92
N GLY A 24 3.39 1.39 42.79
CA GLY A 24 4.15 2.60 43.09
C GLY A 24 3.93 3.74 42.10
N ASP A 25 4.12 4.95 42.62
CA ASP A 25 4.17 6.22 41.87
C ASP A 25 5.37 6.22 40.89
N ALA A 26 5.15 6.70 39.66
CA ALA A 26 6.08 6.54 38.53
C ALA A 26 7.39 7.33 38.64
N ASN A 27 7.57 8.09 39.73
CA ASN A 27 8.68 9.04 39.92
C ASN A 27 9.75 8.58 40.93
N GLN A 28 9.66 7.36 41.46
CA GLN A 28 10.68 6.84 42.38
C GLN A 28 11.62 5.89 41.62
N PRO A 29 12.94 6.18 41.57
CA PRO A 29 13.89 5.22 41.00
C PRO A 29 13.88 3.96 41.87
N ASP A 30 13.79 2.79 41.22
CA ASP A 30 13.86 1.51 41.91
C ASP A 30 15.12 1.48 42.79
N PRO A 31 15.01 1.09 44.07
CA PRO A 31 16.17 0.97 44.94
C PRO A 31 17.17 0.00 44.31
N SER A 32 18.46 0.38 44.27
CA SER A 32 19.51 -0.43 43.67
C SER A 32 19.72 -1.73 44.48
N ASN A 33 19.04 -2.79 44.05
CA ASN A 33 19.03 -4.11 44.71
C ASN A 33 20.20 -5.01 44.30
N ASP A 34 21.32 -4.45 43.82
CA ASP A 34 22.43 -5.20 43.21
C ASP A 34 23.00 -6.33 44.10
N ASN A 35 22.76 -6.30 45.41
CA ASN A 35 23.32 -7.27 46.36
C ASN A 35 22.30 -8.04 47.23
N VAL A 36 20.99 -7.75 47.17
CA VAL A 36 19.98 -8.44 48.02
C VAL A 36 19.96 -9.95 47.73
N CYS A 37 20.16 -10.30 46.46
CA CYS A 37 20.22 -11.69 46.01
C CYS A 37 21.51 -12.44 46.38
N LEU A 38 22.49 -11.78 47.01
CA LEU A 38 23.75 -12.37 47.45
C LEU A 38 23.86 -12.54 48.97
N THR A 39 23.01 -11.87 49.75
CA THR A 39 23.23 -11.71 51.21
C THR A 39 22.15 -12.33 52.11
N ASP A 40 20.95 -12.63 51.63
CA ASP A 40 19.84 -13.14 52.45
C ASP A 40 19.28 -14.47 51.93
N SER A 41 19.34 -15.53 52.74
CA SER A 41 18.85 -16.87 52.37
C SER A 41 17.34 -16.94 52.18
N GLU A 42 16.58 -16.10 52.87
CA GLU A 42 15.11 -16.04 52.75
C GLU A 42 14.66 -15.41 51.42
N SER A 43 15.53 -14.58 50.79
CA SER A 43 15.25 -13.90 49.51
C SER A 43 15.51 -14.77 48.26
N CYS A 44 16.08 -15.96 48.44
CA CYS A 44 16.54 -16.83 47.35
C CYS A 44 15.43 -17.19 46.34
N GLY A 45 14.21 -17.46 46.80
CA GLY A 45 13.07 -17.76 45.93
C GLY A 45 12.64 -16.59 45.05
N CYS A 46 12.57 -15.37 45.60
CA CYS A 46 12.25 -14.15 44.85
C CYS A 46 13.33 -13.81 43.82
N CYS A 47 14.61 -13.96 44.19
CA CYS A 47 15.73 -13.75 43.28
C CYS A 47 15.79 -14.78 42.15
N LEU A 48 15.46 -16.04 42.43
CA LEU A 48 15.28 -17.06 41.40
C LEU A 48 14.18 -16.63 40.42
N MET A 49 13.07 -16.10 40.93
CA MET A 49 11.96 -15.65 40.09
C MET A 49 12.29 -14.42 39.25
N GLN A 50 12.95 -13.41 39.81
CA GLN A 50 13.40 -12.24 39.07
C GLN A 50 14.37 -12.63 37.94
N LYS A 51 15.30 -13.56 38.21
CA LYS A 51 16.23 -14.09 37.19
C LYS A 51 15.49 -14.82 36.06
N GLN A 52 14.45 -15.59 36.37
CA GLN A 52 13.63 -16.24 35.35
C GLN A 52 12.79 -15.23 34.56
N MET A 53 12.28 -14.19 35.21
CA MET A 53 11.51 -13.12 34.56
C MET A 53 12.39 -12.33 33.58
N ILE A 54 13.61 -11.93 33.97
CA ILE A 54 14.57 -11.25 33.09
C ILE A 54 14.94 -12.14 31.90
N ARG A 55 15.14 -13.45 32.13
CA ARG A 55 15.40 -14.41 31.04
C ARG A 55 14.23 -14.49 30.07
N MET A 56 13.00 -14.53 30.59
CA MET A 56 11.78 -14.56 29.80
C MET A 56 11.60 -13.27 29.01
N GLU A 57 11.86 -12.11 29.62
CA GLU A 57 11.81 -10.81 28.96
C GLU A 57 12.83 -10.72 27.82
N ASN A 58 14.08 -11.13 28.05
CA ASN A 58 15.09 -11.20 26.99
C ASN A 58 14.67 -12.15 25.86
N PHE A 59 14.16 -13.33 26.20
CA PHE A 59 13.66 -14.28 25.20
C PHE A 59 12.50 -13.69 24.39
N PHE A 60 11.57 -13.00 25.05
CA PHE A 60 10.44 -12.35 24.41
C PHE A 60 10.90 -11.20 23.50
N ASN A 61 11.84 -10.36 23.95
CA ASN A 61 12.40 -9.25 23.18
C ASN A 61 13.14 -9.76 21.92
N ILE A 62 13.95 -10.82 22.06
CA ILE A 62 14.60 -11.48 20.91
C ILE A 62 13.53 -12.01 19.93
N SER A 63 12.52 -12.71 20.44
CA SER A 63 11.45 -13.29 19.62
C SER A 63 10.66 -12.22 18.87
N LEU A 64 10.32 -11.10 19.53
CA LEU A 64 9.66 -9.96 18.90
C LEU A 64 10.52 -9.32 17.80
N ASN A 65 11.81 -9.14 18.05
CA ASN A 65 12.73 -8.57 17.06
C ASN A 65 12.88 -9.47 15.82
N GLU A 66 12.96 -10.78 16.00
CA GLU A 66 12.99 -11.73 14.88
C GLU A 66 11.66 -11.76 14.12
N MET A 67 10.52 -11.74 14.81
CA MET A 67 9.21 -11.64 14.15
C MET A 67 9.07 -10.34 13.35
N ARG A 68 9.51 -9.21 13.90
CA ARG A 68 9.52 -7.91 13.19
C ARG A 68 10.37 -7.96 11.92
N LYS A 69 11.60 -8.48 12.01
CA LYS A 69 12.45 -8.67 10.82
C LYS A 69 11.80 -9.61 9.80
N GLY A 70 11.10 -10.65 10.27
CA GLY A 70 10.33 -11.56 9.42
C GLY A 70 9.24 -10.82 8.65
N LEU A 71 8.50 -9.94 9.33
CA LEU A 71 7.46 -9.10 8.72
C LEU A 71 8.05 -8.16 7.66
N ASP A 72 9.13 -7.44 7.99
CA ASP A 72 9.78 -6.49 7.06
C ASP A 72 10.27 -7.21 5.78
N ARG A 73 10.81 -8.42 5.92
CA ARG A 73 11.24 -9.26 4.79
C ARG A 73 10.06 -9.73 3.96
N ALA A 74 8.98 -10.19 4.60
CA ALA A 74 7.78 -10.64 3.91
C ALA A 74 7.11 -9.51 3.14
N GLU A 75 7.03 -8.32 3.74
CA GLU A 75 6.51 -7.11 3.10
C GLU A 75 7.36 -6.72 1.89
N SER A 76 8.69 -6.68 2.05
CA SER A 76 9.62 -6.37 0.96
C SER A 76 9.50 -7.37 -0.20
N ALA A 77 9.42 -8.66 0.11
CA ALA A 77 9.24 -9.71 -0.90
C ALA A 77 7.89 -9.55 -1.63
N LEU A 78 6.81 -9.24 -0.90
CA LEU A 78 5.49 -9.01 -1.49
C LEU A 78 5.50 -7.79 -2.42
N ASN A 79 6.09 -6.67 -1.98
CA ASN A 79 6.20 -5.45 -2.77
C ASN A 79 7.04 -5.67 -4.03
N ASN A 80 8.12 -6.44 -3.94
CA ASN A 80 8.90 -6.84 -5.10
C ASN A 80 8.06 -7.69 -6.08
N VAL A 81 7.33 -8.70 -5.59
CA VAL A 81 6.47 -9.54 -6.45
C VAL A 81 5.36 -8.71 -7.11
N ARG A 82 4.72 -7.79 -6.38
CA ARG A 82 3.68 -6.90 -6.90
C ARG A 82 4.23 -5.99 -8.00
N SER A 83 5.34 -5.30 -7.75
CA SER A 83 5.96 -4.39 -8.72
C SER A 83 6.57 -5.10 -9.93
N SER A 84 7.00 -6.36 -9.78
CA SER A 84 7.48 -7.22 -10.88
C SER A 84 6.39 -7.60 -11.88
N ARG A 85 5.12 -7.49 -11.49
CA ARG A 85 3.97 -7.81 -12.34
C ARG A 85 3.22 -6.51 -12.66
N SER A 86 3.92 -5.54 -13.23
CA SER A 86 3.29 -4.26 -13.58
C SER A 86 2.56 -4.37 -14.92
N ALA A 87 1.24 -4.28 -14.87
CA ALA A 87 0.42 -4.20 -16.06
C ALA A 87 -0.91 -3.49 -15.75
N PHE A 88 -1.34 -2.59 -16.62
CA PHE A 88 -2.71 -2.07 -16.56
C PHE A 88 -3.34 -2.10 -17.95
N SER A 89 -4.65 -2.28 -17.96
CA SER A 89 -5.48 -2.16 -19.16
C SER A 89 -6.81 -1.59 -18.74
N VAL A 90 -7.11 -0.39 -19.25
CA VAL A 90 -8.28 0.39 -18.83
C VAL A 90 -9.00 0.96 -20.04
N ALA A 91 -10.31 1.16 -19.89
CA ALA A 91 -11.18 1.82 -20.87
C ALA A 91 -11.84 3.06 -20.29
N LEU A 92 -12.29 3.98 -21.16
CA LEU A 92 -12.78 5.29 -20.74
C LEU A 92 -13.96 5.14 -19.77
N THR A 93 -14.91 4.28 -20.13
CA THR A 93 -16.05 3.90 -19.29
C THR A 93 -16.69 2.61 -19.81
N ASP A 94 -17.68 2.09 -19.09
CA ASP A 94 -18.54 0.95 -19.41
C ASP A 94 -19.99 1.37 -19.71
N THR A 95 -20.25 2.68 -19.76
CA THR A 95 -21.57 3.27 -20.03
C THR A 95 -21.47 4.27 -21.16
N ARG A 96 -22.56 4.50 -21.90
CA ARG A 96 -22.56 5.43 -23.02
C ARG A 96 -22.22 6.86 -22.55
N ARG A 97 -21.03 7.35 -22.89
CA ARG A 97 -20.53 8.66 -22.48
C ARG A 97 -19.54 9.21 -23.50
N CYS A 98 -19.69 10.49 -23.83
CA CYS A 98 -18.68 11.24 -24.56
C CYS A 98 -17.99 12.25 -23.65
N LEU A 99 -16.66 12.34 -23.77
CA LEU A 99 -15.80 13.31 -23.10
C LEU A 99 -15.36 14.36 -24.12
N THR A 100 -15.48 15.61 -23.75
CA THR A 100 -14.94 16.75 -24.49
C THR A 100 -14.46 17.81 -23.52
N SER A 101 -13.52 18.63 -23.96
CA SER A 101 -13.16 19.85 -23.25
C SER A 101 -13.25 21.05 -24.18
N SER A 102 -13.97 22.08 -23.73
CA SER A 102 -14.28 23.26 -24.54
C SER A 102 -13.35 24.46 -24.28
N ARG A 103 -12.48 24.39 -23.26
CA ARG A 103 -11.65 25.53 -22.85
C ARG A 103 -10.17 25.19 -22.68
N ASP A 104 -9.88 24.08 -22.01
CA ASP A 104 -8.51 23.71 -21.64
C ASP A 104 -8.23 22.24 -21.94
N ASP A 105 -6.95 21.89 -22.09
CA ASP A 105 -6.51 20.50 -22.15
C ASP A 105 -6.84 19.80 -20.81
N THR A 106 -7.40 18.58 -20.87
CA THR A 106 -7.84 17.84 -19.67
C THR A 106 -7.20 16.46 -19.59
N VAL A 107 -6.89 15.99 -18.38
CA VAL A 107 -6.42 14.61 -18.18
C VAL A 107 -7.61 13.66 -18.34
N VAL A 108 -7.47 12.69 -19.24
CA VAL A 108 -8.48 11.66 -19.48
C VAL A 108 -8.42 10.65 -18.35
N LYS A 109 -9.56 10.46 -17.68
CA LYS A 109 -9.72 9.46 -16.61
C LYS A 109 -10.40 8.23 -17.19
N TYR A 110 -9.62 7.17 -17.42
CA TYR A 110 -10.15 5.87 -17.80
C TYR A 110 -10.63 5.16 -16.55
N GLN A 111 -11.95 4.96 -16.45
CA GLN A 111 -12.61 4.52 -15.21
C GLN A 111 -12.97 3.02 -15.22
N SER A 112 -13.08 2.41 -16.40
CA SER A 112 -13.28 0.97 -16.51
C SER A 112 -11.93 0.27 -16.42
N ILE A 113 -11.73 -0.58 -15.40
CA ILE A 113 -10.46 -1.27 -15.15
C ILE A 113 -10.63 -2.75 -15.44
N PHE A 114 -9.89 -3.27 -16.42
CA PHE A 114 -9.79 -4.72 -16.66
C PHE A 114 -8.69 -5.34 -15.81
N ILE A 115 -7.51 -4.70 -15.81
CA ILE A 115 -6.33 -5.13 -15.08
C ILE A 115 -5.62 -3.89 -14.52
N ASN A 116 -5.10 -3.99 -13.30
CA ASN A 116 -4.22 -3.00 -12.66
C ASN A 116 -3.23 -3.69 -11.71
N LEU A 117 -2.41 -4.59 -12.26
CA LEU A 117 -1.40 -5.31 -11.51
C LEU A 117 -0.22 -4.38 -11.16
N GLY A 118 0.24 -4.48 -9.91
CA GLY A 118 1.25 -3.57 -9.35
C GLY A 118 0.68 -2.23 -8.88
N ASP A 119 -0.64 -2.04 -8.94
CA ASP A 119 -1.39 -0.88 -8.44
C ASP A 119 -0.86 0.47 -8.95
N GLY A 120 -0.28 0.49 -10.15
CA GLY A 120 0.35 1.68 -10.73
C GLY A 120 -0.64 2.68 -11.32
N TYR A 121 -1.80 2.24 -11.80
CA TYR A 121 -2.80 3.14 -12.40
C TYR A 121 -3.82 3.63 -11.36
N ASN A 122 -4.09 4.95 -11.36
CA ASN A 122 -5.07 5.57 -10.47
C ASN A 122 -6.22 6.19 -11.28
N ALA A 123 -7.37 5.51 -11.30
CA ALA A 123 -8.57 5.92 -12.06
C ALA A 123 -9.17 7.27 -11.63
N SER A 124 -8.95 7.72 -10.39
CA SER A 124 -9.44 9.04 -9.94
C SER A 124 -8.66 10.20 -10.58
N THR A 125 -7.40 9.94 -10.97
CA THR A 125 -6.48 10.92 -11.56
C THR A 125 -6.25 10.72 -13.06
N GLY A 126 -6.40 9.49 -13.57
CA GLY A 126 -6.03 9.13 -14.94
C GLY A 126 -4.54 8.86 -15.13
N ILE A 127 -3.77 8.77 -14.04
CA ILE A 127 -2.30 8.71 -14.08
C ILE A 127 -1.84 7.28 -13.78
N PHE A 128 -0.93 6.77 -14.62
CA PHE A 128 -0.14 5.58 -14.32
C PHE A 128 1.22 6.01 -13.76
N THR A 129 1.57 5.53 -12.57
CA THR A 129 2.90 5.71 -11.97
C THR A 129 3.65 4.38 -12.07
N VAL A 130 4.83 4.42 -12.68
CA VAL A 130 5.66 3.24 -12.95
C VAL A 130 6.12 2.63 -11.62
N PRO A 131 5.70 1.40 -11.26
CA PRO A 131 6.03 0.81 -9.97
C PRO A 131 7.44 0.17 -9.96
N ARG A 132 7.98 -0.18 -11.14
CA ARG A 132 9.30 -0.79 -11.31
C ARG A 132 9.99 -0.34 -12.59
N SER A 133 11.27 -0.02 -12.51
CA SER A 133 12.09 0.32 -13.68
C SER A 133 12.17 -0.83 -14.68
N GLY A 134 11.98 -0.54 -15.96
CA GLY A 134 12.01 -1.56 -17.01
C GLY A 134 11.59 -1.05 -18.38
N VAL A 135 11.45 -1.98 -19.32
CA VAL A 135 10.89 -1.70 -20.64
C VAL A 135 9.42 -2.11 -20.67
N TYR A 136 8.57 -1.19 -21.12
CA TYR A 136 7.13 -1.38 -21.17
C TYR A 136 6.62 -1.27 -22.60
N ALA A 137 5.62 -2.08 -22.92
CA ALA A 137 4.79 -1.91 -24.11
C ALA A 137 3.56 -1.07 -23.73
N LEU A 138 3.36 0.04 -24.43
CA LEU A 138 2.26 0.97 -24.26
C LEU A 138 1.35 0.90 -25.47
N ALA A 139 0.04 0.92 -25.23
CA ALA A 139 -0.97 1.04 -26.27
C ALA A 139 -2.00 2.09 -25.86
N LEU A 140 -2.36 2.96 -26.79
CA LEU A 140 -3.43 3.95 -26.62
C LEU A 140 -4.27 3.96 -27.89
N THR A 141 -5.55 3.68 -27.72
CA THR A 141 -6.57 3.81 -28.76
C THR A 141 -7.53 4.93 -28.38
N VAL A 142 -7.75 5.85 -29.32
CA VAL A 142 -8.79 6.86 -29.22
C VAL A 142 -9.85 6.59 -30.26
N TYR A 143 -11.10 6.83 -29.89
CA TYR A 143 -12.24 6.70 -30.77
C TYR A 143 -13.25 7.82 -30.48
N SER A 144 -13.90 8.31 -31.53
CA SER A 144 -14.99 9.27 -31.42
C SER A 144 -16.19 8.86 -32.27
N ASP A 145 -17.34 9.37 -31.88
CA ASP A 145 -18.60 9.29 -32.62
C ASP A 145 -19.17 10.71 -32.69
N ALA A 146 -19.41 11.21 -33.91
CA ALA A 146 -19.86 12.57 -34.16
C ALA A 146 -21.29 12.83 -33.66
N GLY A 147 -22.02 11.77 -33.27
CA GLY A 147 -23.37 11.81 -32.68
C GLY A 147 -24.48 12.21 -33.64
N ALA A 148 -24.16 12.93 -34.71
CA ALA A 148 -25.09 13.33 -35.77
C ALA A 148 -24.39 13.36 -37.13
N PRO A 149 -25.08 12.97 -38.22
CA PRO A 149 -24.55 13.07 -39.58
C PRO A 149 -24.11 14.51 -39.92
N GLY A 150 -22.88 14.65 -40.41
CA GLY A 150 -22.31 15.93 -40.83
C GLY A 150 -21.72 16.81 -39.72
N ALA A 151 -21.72 16.35 -38.46
CA ALA A 151 -20.96 16.99 -37.40
C ALA A 151 -19.46 16.72 -37.57
N LEU A 152 -18.64 17.77 -37.55
CA LEU A 152 -17.18 17.66 -37.63
C LEU A 152 -16.61 17.61 -36.22
N LEU A 153 -16.28 16.42 -35.73
CA LEU A 153 -15.55 16.22 -34.49
C LEU A 153 -14.15 15.68 -34.77
N ALA A 154 -13.27 15.78 -33.77
CA ALA A 154 -11.91 15.28 -33.83
C ALA A 154 -11.67 14.24 -32.73
N ALA A 155 -11.31 13.02 -33.10
CA ALA A 155 -10.80 12.01 -32.18
C ALA A 155 -9.31 12.30 -31.94
N CYS A 156 -8.98 12.94 -30.82
CA CYS A 156 -7.58 13.27 -30.53
C CYS A 156 -7.20 13.13 -29.07
N ALA A 157 -5.95 12.71 -28.84
CA ALA A 157 -5.33 12.68 -27.53
C ALA A 157 -3.81 12.78 -27.63
N ARG A 158 -3.16 13.13 -26.52
CA ARG A 158 -1.71 13.19 -26.37
C ARG A 158 -1.28 12.33 -25.21
N LEU A 159 -0.43 11.34 -25.47
CA LEU A 159 0.22 10.55 -24.42
C LEU A 159 1.41 11.36 -23.89
N ARG A 160 1.47 11.54 -22.57
CA ARG A 160 2.58 12.25 -21.91
C ARG A 160 3.34 11.34 -20.96
N LYS A 161 4.63 11.61 -20.87
CA LYS A 161 5.52 11.11 -19.83
C LYS A 161 6.06 12.30 -19.03
N ASN A 162 5.84 12.29 -17.72
CA ASN A 162 6.28 13.36 -16.80
C ASN A 162 5.87 14.76 -17.29
N GLY A 163 4.64 14.89 -17.80
CA GLY A 163 4.10 16.15 -18.34
C GLY A 163 4.57 16.52 -19.75
N ARG A 164 5.50 15.78 -20.36
CA ARG A 164 5.96 16.00 -21.74
C ARG A 164 5.26 15.06 -22.71
N VAL A 165 4.73 15.60 -23.81
CA VAL A 165 4.12 14.81 -24.88
C VAL A 165 5.16 13.90 -25.54
N ILE A 166 4.86 12.61 -25.61
CA ILE A 166 5.69 11.59 -26.27
C ILE A 166 5.03 11.00 -27.53
N ALA A 167 3.71 11.09 -27.63
CA ALA A 167 2.95 10.71 -28.81
C ALA A 167 1.63 11.48 -28.86
N ALA A 168 1.07 11.64 -30.06
CA ALA A 168 -0.20 12.30 -30.31
C ALA A 168 -0.99 11.53 -31.36
N LEU A 169 -2.31 11.47 -31.18
CA LEU A 169 -3.27 10.87 -32.10
C LEU A 169 -4.27 11.95 -32.50
N SER A 170 -4.67 11.98 -33.77
CA SER A 170 -5.71 12.86 -34.26
C SER A 170 -6.35 12.28 -35.52
N GLU A 171 -7.66 12.16 -35.51
CA GLU A 171 -8.51 11.88 -36.67
C GLU A 171 -9.71 12.84 -36.68
N TYR A 172 -10.36 12.98 -37.84
CA TYR A 172 -11.50 13.88 -38.04
C TYR A 172 -12.60 13.20 -38.83
N ASN A 173 -13.82 13.21 -38.26
CA ASN A 173 -15.02 12.55 -38.76
C ASN A 173 -15.55 13.29 -40.00
N THR A 174 -14.83 13.17 -41.11
CA THR A 174 -15.04 13.94 -42.35
C THR A 174 -15.84 13.18 -43.39
N GLN A 175 -15.71 11.84 -43.41
CA GLN A 175 -16.35 10.97 -44.39
C GLN A 175 -17.51 10.18 -43.76
N ASP A 176 -17.34 9.77 -42.52
CA ASP A 176 -18.28 9.03 -41.70
C ASP A 176 -18.41 9.65 -40.31
N GLN A 177 -19.27 9.03 -39.49
CA GLN A 177 -19.61 9.53 -38.17
C GLN A 177 -18.60 9.08 -37.11
N GLU A 178 -17.79 8.07 -37.36
CA GLU A 178 -16.95 7.42 -36.37
C GLU A 178 -15.51 7.35 -36.85
N ASP A 179 -14.56 7.67 -35.98
CA ASP A 179 -13.14 7.58 -36.32
C ASP A 179 -12.34 7.07 -35.14
N SER A 180 -11.22 6.41 -35.44
CA SER A 180 -10.30 5.93 -34.41
C SER A 180 -8.84 6.01 -34.84
N ALA A 181 -7.96 6.18 -33.85
CA ALA A 181 -6.53 6.13 -34.04
C ALA A 181 -5.89 5.33 -32.91
N THR A 182 -4.84 4.58 -33.22
CA THR A 182 -4.10 3.77 -32.24
C THR A 182 -2.60 4.00 -32.37
N ILE A 183 -1.93 4.10 -31.23
CA ILE A 183 -0.47 4.06 -31.15
C ILE A 183 -0.05 2.89 -30.28
N VAL A 184 1.06 2.26 -30.65
CA VAL A 184 1.74 1.24 -29.86
C VAL A 184 3.23 1.58 -29.83
N MET A 185 3.84 1.56 -28.64
CA MET A 185 5.26 1.85 -28.50
C MET A 185 5.89 1.06 -27.35
N ALA A 186 7.15 0.65 -27.52
CA ALA A 186 7.97 0.12 -26.44
C ALA A 186 8.90 1.23 -25.93
N MET A 187 8.95 1.45 -24.61
CA MET A 187 9.77 2.50 -24.03
C MET A 187 10.34 2.09 -22.67
N GLN A 188 11.57 2.52 -22.40
CA GLN A 188 12.17 2.38 -21.08
C GLN A 188 11.63 3.44 -20.10
N MET A 189 11.24 2.98 -18.92
CA MET A 189 10.72 3.82 -17.85
C MET A 189 11.39 3.49 -16.52
N GLN A 190 11.51 4.50 -15.68
CA GLN A 190 12.07 4.39 -14.34
C GLN A 190 10.95 4.38 -13.31
N THR A 191 11.18 3.73 -12.17
CA THR A 191 10.27 3.80 -11.02
C THR A 191 9.93 5.25 -10.70
N GLY A 192 8.63 5.55 -10.58
CA GLY A 192 8.13 6.90 -10.31
C GLY A 192 7.86 7.76 -11.54
N ASP A 193 8.27 7.35 -12.76
CA ASP A 193 7.81 7.99 -14.00
C ASP A 193 6.27 7.95 -14.06
N LYS A 194 5.67 9.04 -14.56
CA LYS A 194 4.22 9.21 -14.66
C LYS A 194 3.79 9.27 -16.11
N LEU A 195 2.82 8.44 -16.48
CA LEU A 195 2.12 8.52 -17.74
C LEU A 195 0.71 9.03 -17.54
N ASP A 196 0.28 9.92 -18.42
CA ASP A 196 -1.10 10.37 -18.51
C ASP A 196 -1.50 10.62 -19.96
N VAL A 197 -2.80 10.65 -20.20
CA VAL A 197 -3.38 10.98 -21.51
C VAL A 197 -4.09 12.31 -21.38
N ILE A 198 -3.73 13.24 -22.25
CA ILE A 198 -4.40 14.54 -22.37
C ILE A 198 -5.38 14.50 -23.52
N LEU A 199 -6.59 14.99 -23.27
CA LEU A 199 -7.57 15.37 -24.25
C LEU A 199 -7.41 16.86 -24.56
N PRO A 200 -6.91 17.24 -25.76
CA PRO A 200 -6.84 18.63 -26.13
C PRO A 200 -8.21 19.30 -26.22
N SER A 201 -8.25 20.61 -26.02
CA SER A 201 -9.46 21.39 -26.27
C SER A 201 -10.01 21.16 -27.69
N GLY A 202 -11.32 20.93 -27.81
CA GLY A 202 -12.00 20.67 -29.09
C GLY A 202 -11.96 19.22 -29.56
N CYS A 203 -11.25 18.33 -28.86
CA CYS A 203 -11.27 16.90 -29.12
C CYS A 203 -12.45 16.21 -28.41
N TYR A 204 -12.87 15.08 -28.96
CA TYR A 204 -13.99 14.29 -28.47
C TYR A 204 -13.61 12.81 -28.39
N LEU A 205 -13.92 12.17 -27.28
CA LEU A 205 -13.78 10.72 -27.09
C LEU A 205 -15.13 10.16 -26.66
N CYS A 206 -15.64 9.14 -27.33
CA CYS A 206 -16.91 8.51 -26.96
C CYS A 206 -16.70 7.05 -26.62
N ASP A 207 -17.35 6.57 -25.57
CA ASP A 207 -17.23 5.17 -25.18
C ASP A 207 -18.57 4.64 -24.66
N ASP A 208 -18.69 3.32 -24.64
CA ASP A 208 -19.81 2.59 -24.05
C ASP A 208 -19.35 1.21 -23.54
N ASN A 209 -20.28 0.27 -23.39
CA ASN A 209 -19.99 -1.09 -22.95
C ASN A 209 -19.12 -1.90 -23.94
N SER A 210 -18.83 -1.35 -25.12
CA SER A 210 -17.92 -1.93 -26.12
C SER A 210 -16.47 -1.52 -25.92
N HIS A 211 -16.18 -0.51 -25.09
CA HIS A 211 -14.83 -0.11 -24.68
C HIS A 211 -13.89 0.29 -25.83
N PHE A 212 -14.31 1.23 -26.67
CA PHE A 212 -13.56 1.68 -27.84
C PHE A 212 -12.30 2.49 -27.49
N ASN A 213 -12.33 3.23 -26.38
CA ASN A 213 -11.23 4.08 -25.94
C ASN A 213 -10.42 3.35 -24.87
N THR A 214 -9.22 2.87 -25.21
CA THR A 214 -8.38 2.06 -24.31
C THR A 214 -7.01 2.68 -24.08
N PHE A 215 -6.50 2.50 -22.86
CA PHE A 215 -5.13 2.85 -22.48
C PHE A 215 -4.53 1.68 -21.70
N SER A 216 -3.41 1.16 -22.18
CA SER A 216 -2.81 -0.05 -21.61
C SER A 216 -1.28 0.05 -21.57
N SER A 217 -0.69 -0.59 -20.57
CA SER A 217 0.75 -0.74 -20.43
C SER A 217 1.09 -2.09 -19.82
N PHE A 218 2.13 -2.74 -20.33
CA PHE A 218 2.63 -4.01 -19.82
C PHE A 218 4.14 -3.95 -19.66
N LEU A 219 4.64 -4.28 -18.47
CA LEU A 219 6.08 -4.48 -18.24
C LEU A 219 6.53 -5.71 -19.03
N LEU A 220 7.44 -5.51 -19.98
CA LEU A 220 8.05 -6.60 -20.75
C LEU A 220 9.15 -7.29 -19.93
N TYR A 221 10.03 -6.49 -19.33
CA TYR A 221 11.07 -6.94 -18.43
C TYR A 221 11.60 -5.79 -17.57
N ALA A 222 11.96 -6.11 -16.33
CA ALA A 222 12.58 -5.16 -15.40
C ALA A 222 14.06 -4.93 -15.77
N THR A 223 14.60 -3.76 -15.40
CA THR A 223 16.00 -3.38 -15.68
C THR A 223 16.73 -2.83 -14.45
N ASP A 224 16.19 -3.07 -13.27
CA ASP A 224 16.81 -2.75 -11.97
C ASP A 224 17.74 -3.85 -11.46
#